data_AF-A0A6A0A273-F1
#
_entry.id   AF-A0A6A0A273-F1
#
_cell.length_a   1.000
_cell.length_b   1.000
_cell.length_c   1.000
_cell.angle_alpha   90.00
_cell.angle_beta   90.00
_cell.angle_gamma   90.00
#
_symmetry.space_group_name_H-M   'P 1'
#
loop_
_entity.id
_entity.type
_entity.pdbx_description
1 polymer ?
#
loop_
_entity_poly.entity_id
_entity_poly.type
_entity_poly.pdbx_seq_one_letter_code
_entity_poly.pdbx_strand_id
1 'polypeptide(L)'
;MQAYITHQGRRLYLGCFQHEEHAAKVRDLMAIKLRGMHTPLNFVPKTYNDMYKLLAQVDQALLVELLRAYSRAKKAKMARQQQRMTLEAALVHDLMAIKCRGMHTTLNFVPETYKDLYKLLARVDQVSCCQ
;
A
#
# COMPACT_ATOMS: atom_id res chain seq x y z
N MET A 1 -6.87 3.29 9.37
CA MET A 1 -6.80 2.73 10.73
C MET A 1 -5.51 3.14 11.42
N GLN A 2 -5.57 3.70 12.63
CA GLN A 2 -4.37 4.11 13.36
C GLN A 2 -4.00 3.07 14.43
N ALA A 3 -2.71 2.85 14.64
CA ALA A 3 -2.18 1.96 15.66
C ALA A 3 -1.58 2.76 16.81
N TYR A 4 -2.03 2.47 18.03
CA TYR A 4 -1.52 3.04 19.27
C TYR A 4 -1.31 1.93 20.31
N ILE A 5 -0.39 2.15 21.24
CA ILE A 5 -0.24 1.32 22.43
C ILE A 5 -0.15 2.19 23.67
N THR A 6 -0.78 1.76 24.76
CA THR A 6 -0.63 2.40 26.07
C THR A 6 0.25 1.53 26.97
N HIS A 7 1.28 2.14 27.54
CA HIS A 7 2.22 1.49 28.44
C HIS A 7 2.68 2.46 29.51
N GLN A 8 2.62 2.05 30.78
CA GLN A 8 2.99 2.89 31.94
C GLN A 8 2.34 4.28 31.91
N GLY A 9 1.04 4.34 31.61
CA GLY A 9 0.28 5.59 31.53
C GLY A 9 0.56 6.45 30.29
N ARG A 10 1.47 6.04 29.41
CA ARG A 10 1.83 6.79 28.19
C ARG A 10 1.24 6.13 26.95
N ARG A 11 0.59 6.93 26.09
CA ARG A 11 0.06 6.48 24.80
C ARG A 11 1.07 6.78 23.69
N LEU A 12 1.53 5.73 23.01
CA LEU A 12 2.52 5.80 21.95
C LEU A 12 1.84 5.53 20.60
N TYR A 13 2.07 6.42 19.64
CA TYR A 13 1.64 6.24 18.25
C TYR A 13 2.63 5.36 17.47
N LEU A 14 2.11 4.33 16.80
CA LEU A 14 2.89 3.34 16.06
C LEU A 14 2.79 3.51 14.55
N GLY A 15 1.70 4.07 14.04
CA GLY A 15 1.53 4.33 12.61
C GLY A 15 0.07 4.35 12.17
N CYS A 16 -0.13 4.60 10.88
CA CYS A 16 -1.44 4.55 10.21
C CYS A 16 -1.39 3.54 9.07
N PHE A 17 -2.37 2.64 9.05
CA PHE A 17 -2.49 1.52 8.13
C PHE A 17 -3.85 1.56 7.44
N GLN A 18 -3.90 1.04 6.22
CA GLN A 18 -5.15 0.98 5.45
C GLN A 18 -6.14 0.00 6.08
N HIS A 19 -5.67 -1.19 6.42
CA HIS A 19 -6.47 -2.25 7.01
C HIS A 19 -6.27 -2.34 8.51
N GLU A 20 -7.33 -2.67 9.22
CA GLU A 20 -7.34 -2.87 10.68
C GLU A 20 -6.39 -3.99 11.10
N GLU A 21 -6.38 -5.10 10.36
CA GLU A 21 -5.52 -6.25 10.61
C GLU A 21 -4.04 -5.85 10.74
N HIS A 22 -3.54 -4.97 9.86
CA HIS A 22 -2.17 -4.48 9.92
C HIS A 22 -1.92 -3.63 11.17
N ALA A 23 -2.87 -2.77 11.53
CA ALA A 23 -2.76 -1.95 12.74
C ALA A 23 -2.76 -2.82 14.00
N ALA A 24 -3.59 -3.86 14.04
CA ALA A 24 -3.65 -4.81 15.14
C ALA A 24 -2.36 -5.65 15.25
N LYS A 25 -1.80 -6.12 14.13
CA LYS A 25 -0.49 -6.82 14.14
C LYS A 25 0.65 -5.94 14.65
N VAL A 26 0.69 -4.68 14.25
CA VAL A 26 1.69 -3.70 14.70
C VAL A 26 1.57 -3.43 16.20
N ARG A 27 0.34 -3.35 16.71
CA ARG A 27 0.08 -3.24 18.15
C ARG A 27 0.56 -4.48 18.91
N ASP A 28 0.29 -5.67 18.40
CA ASP A 28 0.69 -6.93 19.03
C ASP A 28 2.22 -7.06 19.11
N LEU A 29 2.95 -6.76 18.02
CA LEU A 29 4.42 -6.73 18.04
C LEU A 29 4.97 -5.79 19.12
N MET A 30 4.37 -4.61 19.27
CA MET A 30 4.77 -3.66 20.30
C MET A 30 4.38 -4.14 21.71
N ALA A 31 3.23 -4.80 21.86
CA ALA A 31 2.81 -5.38 23.14
C ALA A 31 3.77 -6.48 23.59
N ILE A 32 4.18 -7.37 22.67
CA ILE A 32 5.18 -8.42 22.93
C ILE A 32 6.49 -7.79 23.40
N LYS A 33 6.95 -6.72 22.73
CA LYS A 33 8.21 -6.05 23.11
C LYS A 33 8.15 -5.39 24.47
N LEU A 34 7.01 -4.80 24.85
CA LEU A 34 6.85 -4.06 26.10
C LEU A 34 6.54 -4.95 27.31
N ARG A 35 5.74 -6.00 27.10
CA ARG A 35 5.11 -6.79 28.16
C ARG A 35 5.57 -8.25 28.18
N GLY A 36 6.33 -8.69 27.18
CA GLY A 36 6.80 -10.06 27.04
C GLY A 36 5.86 -10.99 26.26
N MET A 37 6.26 -12.26 26.13
CA MET A 37 5.62 -13.24 25.24
C MET A 37 4.23 -13.72 25.70
N HIS A 38 3.90 -13.57 26.98
CA HIS A 38 2.63 -14.01 27.58
C HIS A 38 1.55 -12.92 27.61
N THR A 39 1.78 -11.79 26.93
CA THR A 39 0.80 -10.71 26.89
C THR A 39 -0.42 -11.10 26.05
N PRO A 40 -1.65 -10.66 26.41
CA PRO A 40 -2.80 -10.87 25.55
C PRO A 40 -2.63 -10.15 24.20
N LEU A 41 -2.79 -10.91 23.12
CA LEU A 41 -2.65 -10.46 21.74
C LEU A 41 -4.00 -10.51 21.02
N ASN A 42 -4.13 -9.76 19.93
CA ASN A 42 -5.28 -9.85 19.04
C ASN A 42 -5.21 -11.09 18.15
N PHE A 43 -4.01 -11.56 17.82
CA PHE A 43 -3.78 -12.76 17.01
C PHE A 43 -3.03 -13.85 17.79
N VAL A 44 -3.13 -15.09 17.31
CA VAL A 44 -2.46 -16.24 17.94
C VAL A 44 -0.93 -16.04 17.95
N PRO A 45 -0.22 -16.46 19.02
CA PRO A 45 1.24 -16.27 19.13
C PRO A 45 2.04 -16.80 17.95
N LYS A 46 1.60 -17.93 17.37
CA LYS A 46 2.22 -18.56 16.19
C LYS A 46 2.31 -17.61 14.98
N THR A 47 1.41 -16.62 14.88
CA THR A 47 1.47 -15.59 13.83
C THR A 47 2.77 -14.77 13.87
N TYR A 48 3.48 -14.74 15.00
CA TYR A 48 4.67 -13.93 15.22
C TYR A 48 5.96 -14.73 15.36
N ASN A 49 5.94 -16.03 15.08
CA ASN A 49 7.11 -16.91 15.24
C ASN A 49 8.36 -16.36 14.56
N ASP A 50 8.23 -15.91 13.32
CA ASP A 50 9.34 -15.35 12.54
C ASP A 50 9.82 -14.00 13.07
N MET A 51 8.96 -13.29 13.81
CA MET A 51 9.24 -11.95 14.33
C MET A 51 9.89 -12.00 15.72
N TYR A 52 9.76 -13.08 16.50
CA TYR A 52 10.35 -13.15 17.85
C TYR A 52 11.87 -12.96 17.83
N LYS A 53 12.56 -13.56 16.86
CA LYS A 53 14.02 -13.41 16.71
C LYS A 53 14.42 -11.95 16.47
N LEU A 54 13.63 -11.21 15.69
CA LEU A 54 13.85 -9.79 15.43
C LEU A 54 13.54 -8.95 16.67
N LEU A 55 12.42 -9.21 17.34
CA LEU A 55 12.01 -8.50 18.56
C LEU A 55 13.01 -8.65 19.70
N ALA A 56 13.74 -9.77 19.76
CA ALA A 56 14.81 -9.99 20.72
C ALA A 56 16.05 -9.11 20.45
N GLN A 57 16.36 -8.83 19.18
CA GLN A 57 17.56 -8.08 18.77
C GLN A 57 17.35 -6.56 18.71
N VAL A 58 16.11 -6.13 18.55
CA VAL A 58 15.76 -4.71 18.32
C VAL A 58 15.31 -4.07 19.63
N ASP A 59 15.85 -2.90 19.98
CA ASP A 59 15.39 -2.14 21.14
C ASP A 59 14.00 -1.53 20.94
N GLN A 60 13.32 -1.20 22.04
CA GLN A 60 11.97 -0.63 22.01
C GLN A 60 11.88 0.64 21.15
N ALA A 61 12.84 1.55 21.27
CA ALA A 61 12.85 2.81 20.52
C ALA A 61 13.00 2.56 19.01
N LEU A 62 13.94 1.67 18.64
CA LEU A 62 14.16 1.28 17.26
C LEU A 62 12.94 0.56 16.67
N LEU A 63 12.27 -0.30 17.44
CA LEU A 63 11.05 -0.96 16.99
C LEU A 63 9.95 0.06 16.65
N VAL A 64 9.75 1.07 17.50
CA VAL A 64 8.76 2.13 17.23
C VAL A 64 9.10 2.88 15.94
N GLU A 65 10.37 3.19 15.72
CA GLU A 65 10.82 3.86 14.51
C GLU A 65 10.57 2.99 13.26
N LEU A 66 10.93 1.72 13.31
CA LEU A 66 10.71 0.75 12.23
C LEU A 66 9.22 0.60 11.90
N LEU A 67 8.35 0.49 12.91
CA LEU A 67 6.90 0.38 12.71
C LEU A 67 6.32 1.65 12.04
N ARG A 68 6.79 2.83 12.45
CA ARG A 68 6.40 4.12 11.83
C ARG A 68 6.93 4.22 10.40
N ALA A 69 8.16 3.81 10.15
CA ALA A 69 8.75 3.77 8.82
C ALA A 69 7.99 2.82 7.90
N TYR A 70 7.64 1.63 8.39
CA TYR A 70 6.84 0.64 7.69
C TYR A 70 5.45 1.21 7.33
N SER A 71 4.79 1.90 8.25
CA SER A 71 3.53 2.60 7.99
C SER A 71 3.66 3.62 6.85
N ARG A 72 4.68 4.47 6.88
CA ARG A 72 4.94 5.46 5.81
C ARG A 72 5.20 4.79 4.46
N ALA A 73 6.03 3.74 4.44
CA ALA A 73 6.39 3.03 3.22
C ALA A 73 5.18 2.34 2.57
N LYS A 74 4.33 1.68 3.37
CA LYS A 74 3.08 1.09 2.88
C LYS A 74 2.14 2.16 2.32
N LYS A 75 1.97 3.28 3.03
CA LYS A 75 1.15 4.41 2.55
C LYS A 75 1.67 4.97 1.22
N ALA A 76 2.99 5.14 1.08
CA ALA A 76 3.60 5.62 -0.16
C ALA A 76 3.41 4.63 -1.32
N LYS A 77 3.58 3.32 -1.09
CA LYS A 77 3.34 2.29 -2.11
C LYS A 77 1.88 2.29 -2.57
N MET A 78 0.94 2.39 -1.63
CA MET A 78 -0.48 2.48 -1.96
C MET A 78 -0.82 3.76 -2.72
N ALA A 79 -0.26 4.91 -2.33
CA ALA A 79 -0.46 6.16 -3.04
C ALA A 79 0.03 6.07 -4.50
N ARG A 80 1.20 5.46 -4.73
CA ARG A 80 1.72 5.21 -6.09
C ARG A 80 0.81 4.27 -6.88
N GLN A 81 0.33 3.20 -6.26
CA GLN A 81 -0.59 2.27 -6.92
C GLN A 81 -1.92 2.94 -7.27
N GLN A 82 -2.46 3.76 -6.36
CA GLN A 82 -3.68 4.53 -6.59
C GLN A 82 -3.48 5.55 -7.71
N GLN A 83 -2.36 6.26 -7.73
CA GLN A 83 -2.02 7.21 -8.79
C GLN A 83 -1.93 6.53 -10.15
N ARG A 84 -1.36 5.31 -10.21
CA ARG A 84 -1.35 4.50 -11.43
C ARG A 84 -2.76 4.12 -11.88
N MET A 85 -3.61 3.65 -10.97
CA MET A 85 -5.00 3.32 -11.33
C MET A 85 -5.80 4.54 -11.79
N THR A 86 -5.59 5.72 -11.19
CA THR A 86 -6.24 6.95 -11.64
C THR A 86 -5.74 7.38 -13.02
N LEU A 87 -4.45 7.18 -13.31
CA LEU A 87 -3.89 7.46 -14.62
C LEU A 87 -4.49 6.53 -15.67
N GLU A 88 -4.54 5.23 -15.41
CA GLU A 88 -5.15 4.23 -16.30
C GLU A 88 -6.65 4.52 -16.54
N ALA A 89 -7.40 4.88 -15.50
CA ALA A 89 -8.81 5.25 -15.64
C ALA A 89 -9.03 6.50 -16.50
N ALA A 90 -8.20 7.52 -16.33
CA ALA A 90 -8.28 8.75 -17.13
C ALA A 90 -7.90 8.50 -18.60
N LEU A 91 -6.95 7.61 -18.88
CA LEU A 91 -6.62 7.18 -20.25
C LEU A 91 -7.80 6.44 -20.91
N VAL A 92 -8.45 5.53 -20.17
CA VAL A 92 -9.64 4.82 -20.66
C VAL A 92 -10.79 5.80 -20.93
N HIS A 93 -11.00 6.78 -20.05
CA HIS A 93 -12.02 7.82 -20.26
C HIS A 93 -11.78 8.60 -21.56
N ASP A 94 -10.55 9.04 -21.78
CA ASP A 94 -10.18 9.78 -22.99
C ASP A 94 -10.33 8.93 -24.25
N LEU A 95 -9.92 7.65 -24.23
CA LEU A 95 -10.13 6.71 -25.34
C LEU A 95 -11.62 6.54 -25.65
N MET A 96 -12.47 6.40 -24.63
CA MET A 96 -13.91 6.28 -24.79
C MET A 96 -14.52 7.57 -25.35
N ALA A 97 -14.05 8.74 -24.93
CA ALA A 97 -14.50 10.03 -25.45
C ALA A 97 -14.18 10.17 -26.95
N ILE A 98 -12.95 9.81 -27.35
CA ILE A 98 -12.52 9.79 -28.77
C ILE A 98 -13.42 8.85 -29.58
N LYS A 99 -13.67 7.64 -29.08
CA LYS A 99 -14.48 6.63 -29.76
C LYS A 99 -15.94 7.07 -29.94
N CYS A 100 -16.53 7.74 -28.95
CA CYS A 100 -17.95 8.09 -28.96
C CYS A 100 -18.27 9.41 -29.66
N ARG A 101 -17.37 10.40 -29.64
CA ARG A 101 -17.66 11.79 -30.07
C ARG A 101 -16.69 12.31 -31.15
N GLY A 102 -15.67 11.56 -31.51
CA GLY A 102 -14.65 11.97 -32.48
C GLY A 102 -13.55 12.87 -31.89
N MET A 103 -12.58 13.25 -32.72
CA MET A 103 -11.27 13.81 -32.32
C MET A 103 -11.32 15.25 -31.73
N HIS A 104 -12.49 15.89 -31.67
CA HIS A 104 -12.70 17.25 -31.17
C HIS A 104 -13.05 17.31 -29.66
N THR A 105 -12.97 16.20 -28.94
CA THR A 105 -13.27 16.14 -27.50
C THR A 105 -12.14 16.63 -26.62
N THR A 106 -12.49 17.30 -25.51
CA THR A 106 -11.54 17.61 -24.43
C THR A 106 -11.03 16.32 -23.79
N LEU A 107 -9.71 16.13 -23.85
CA LEU A 107 -9.01 14.99 -23.23
C LEU A 107 -8.39 15.43 -21.90
N ASN A 108 -8.31 14.52 -20.95
CA ASN A 108 -7.56 14.70 -19.71
C ASN A 108 -6.04 14.71 -19.94
N PHE A 109 -5.54 14.11 -21.03
CA PHE A 109 -4.12 14.11 -21.41
C PHE A 109 -3.88 14.64 -22.82
N VAL A 110 -2.67 15.18 -23.04
CA VAL A 110 -2.23 15.65 -24.36
C VAL A 110 -2.00 14.48 -25.33
N PRO A 111 -2.17 14.66 -26.65
CA PRO A 111 -2.01 13.60 -27.66
C PRO A 111 -0.69 12.82 -27.58
N GLU A 112 0.41 13.50 -27.25
CA GLU A 112 1.74 12.90 -27.03
C GLU A 112 1.74 11.81 -25.96
N THR A 113 0.90 11.89 -24.94
CA THR A 113 0.80 10.89 -23.86
C THR A 113 0.34 9.53 -24.38
N TYR A 114 -0.38 9.51 -25.50
CA TYR A 114 -0.88 8.28 -26.12
C TYR A 114 0.12 7.64 -27.09
N LYS A 115 1.22 8.31 -27.45
CA LYS A 115 2.18 7.77 -28.43
C LYS A 115 2.72 6.40 -28.03
N ASP A 116 2.97 6.18 -26.75
CA ASP A 116 3.44 4.88 -26.26
C ASP A 116 2.31 3.85 -26.12
N LEU A 117 1.08 4.32 -25.88
CA LEU A 117 -0.12 3.48 -25.85
C LEU A 117 -0.47 2.94 -27.25
N TYR A 118 -0.41 3.79 -28.28
CA TYR A 118 -0.65 3.41 -29.67
C TYR A 118 0.42 2.44 -30.21
N LYS A 119 1.69 2.60 -29.79
CA LYS A 119 2.74 1.60 -30.09
C LYS A 119 2.45 0.24 -29.44
N LEU A 120 1.84 0.22 -28.26
CA LEU A 120 1.47 -1.02 -27.55
C LEU A 120 0.26 -1.69 -28.22
N LEU A 121 -0.78 -0.94 -28.57
CA LEU A 121 -1.94 -1.43 -29.33
C LEU A 121 -1.54 -1.99 -30.69
N ALA A 122 -0.67 -1.30 -31.43
CA ALA A 122 -0.14 -1.79 -32.70
C ALA A 122 0.65 -3.12 -32.57
N ARG A 123 1.23 -3.40 -31.39
CA ARG A 123 1.86 -4.70 -31.09
C ARG A 123 0.84 -5.78 -30.73
N VAL A 124 -0.27 -5.43 -30.08
CA VAL A 124 -1.34 -6.37 -29.71
C VAL A 124 -2.16 -6.77 -30.94
N ASP A 125 -2.41 -5.85 -31.88
CA ASP A 125 -3.10 -6.16 -33.15
C ASP A 125 -2.30 -7.12 -34.05
N GLN A 126 -0.96 -7.13 -33.95
CA GLN A 126 -0.12 -8.12 -34.65
C GLN A 126 -0.21 -9.53 -34.06
N VAL A 127 -0.72 -9.69 -32.83
CA VAL A 127 -0.87 -11.00 -32.17
C VAL A 127 -2.29 -11.57 -32.35
N SER A 128 -3.26 -10.77 -32.80
CA SER A 128 -4.65 -11.20 -33.01
C SER A 128 -4.93 -11.72 -34.44
N CYS A 129 -3.97 -11.65 -35.36
CA CYS A 129 -4.12 -12.11 -36.76
C CYS A 129 -3.52 -13.51 -37.03
N CYS A 130 -3.58 -14.40 -36.05
CA CYS A 130 -3.28 -15.83 -36.22
C CYS A 130 -4.41 -16.68 -35.65
N GLN A 131 -5.57 -16.67 -36.31
CA GLN A 131 -6.51 -17.79 -36.35
C GLN A 131 -7.07 -17.93 -37.76
#